data_AF-A0AB35IR29-F1
#
_entry.id   AF-A0AB35IR29-F1
#
_cell.length_a   1.000
_cell.length_b   1.000
_cell.length_c   1.000
_cell.angle_alpha   90.00
_cell.angle_beta   90.00
_cell.angle_gamma   90.00
#
_symmetry.space_group_name_H-M   'P 1'
#
loop_
_entity.id
_entity.type
_entity.pdbx_description
1 polymer ?
#
loop_
_entity_poly.entity_id
_entity_poly.type
_entity_poly.pdbx_seq_one_letter_code
_entity_poly.pdbx_strand_id
1 'polypeptide(L)'
;MKYQPLESKSALNKVSGRFPFKWDLNIYRGCQHGCIYCYAIYSHKYLDNNDYFGTIYYKENILSCLEKELSSPKWKHELVNIGGVCDSYQPLEEQLQIMPEILKLMIKYKTPIIISTKSSLILRDIELINELSKITYVNIACTIITVDDDLRKIIEPGSSPIIERFKVIDQIKKETKAHAGIHIMPIIPYLTDQPGNLNGLYKMAKKSKR
;
A
#
# COMPACT_ATOMS: atom_id res chain seq x y z
N MET A 1 15.36 14.47 -4.76
CA MET A 1 14.07 13.82 -5.07
C MET A 1 13.37 14.66 -6.13
N LYS A 2 12.79 14.05 -7.16
CA LYS A 2 12.05 14.72 -8.25
C LYS A 2 10.61 14.21 -8.26
N TYR A 3 9.64 15.11 -8.42
CA TYR A 3 8.23 14.78 -8.54
C TYR A 3 7.71 15.27 -9.88
N GLN A 4 7.01 14.41 -10.63
CA GLN A 4 6.52 14.74 -11.96
C GLN A 4 5.04 14.35 -12.09
N PRO A 5 4.18 15.23 -12.62
CA PRO A 5 2.83 14.83 -12.97
C PRO A 5 2.87 13.82 -14.12
N LEU A 6 1.88 12.93 -14.14
CA LEU A 6 1.67 11.97 -15.22
C LEU A 6 0.17 11.84 -15.49
N GLU A 7 -0.26 12.12 -16.72
CA GLU A 7 -1.64 11.83 -17.09
C GLU A 7 -1.88 10.32 -17.19
N SER A 8 -3.01 9.87 -16.64
CA SER A 8 -3.48 8.51 -16.74
C SER A 8 -4.66 8.39 -17.71
N LYS A 9 -4.65 7.31 -18.50
CA LYS A 9 -5.78 6.96 -19.37
C LYS A 9 -6.87 6.18 -18.61
N SER A 10 -6.50 5.53 -17.52
CA SER A 10 -7.36 4.67 -16.70
C SER A 10 -6.81 4.58 -15.27
N ALA A 11 -7.70 4.50 -14.29
CA ALA A 11 -7.30 4.33 -12.89
C ALA A 11 -7.13 2.86 -12.53
N LEU A 12 -8.10 2.03 -12.92
CA LEU A 12 -8.19 0.61 -12.61
C LEU A 12 -7.60 -0.25 -13.73
N ASN A 13 -6.48 -0.90 -13.44
CA ASN A 13 -5.83 -1.81 -14.37
C ASN A 13 -6.28 -3.24 -14.09
N LYS A 14 -6.72 -3.96 -15.11
CA LYS A 14 -7.12 -5.36 -14.94
C LYS A 14 -5.88 -6.22 -14.76
N VAL A 15 -5.85 -7.02 -13.70
CA VAL A 15 -4.74 -7.93 -13.40
C VAL A 15 -5.08 -9.31 -13.94
N SER A 16 -4.12 -9.94 -14.61
CA SER A 16 -4.19 -11.34 -15.03
C SER A 16 -3.43 -12.23 -14.04
N GLY A 17 -3.92 -13.44 -13.81
CA GLY A 17 -3.29 -14.40 -12.90
C GLY A 17 -4.20 -14.86 -11.77
N ARG A 18 -3.64 -15.63 -10.83
CA ARG A 18 -4.36 -16.20 -9.69
C ARG A 18 -4.26 -15.30 -8.45
N PHE A 19 -4.70 -14.05 -8.60
CA PHE A 19 -4.80 -13.10 -7.49
C PHE A 19 -6.23 -13.11 -6.91
N PRO A 20 -6.40 -12.80 -5.61
CA PRO A 20 -7.74 -12.71 -5.01
C PRO A 20 -8.51 -11.45 -5.44
N PHE A 21 -7.87 -10.53 -6.17
CA PHE A 21 -8.43 -9.30 -6.73
C PHE A 21 -8.28 -9.30 -8.25
N LYS A 22 -9.10 -8.48 -8.94
CA LYS A 22 -9.06 -8.36 -10.42
C LYS A 22 -8.56 -7.02 -10.92
N TRP A 23 -8.49 -6.03 -10.04
CA TRP A 23 -8.15 -4.66 -10.38
C TRP A 23 -7.01 -4.17 -9.51
N ASP A 24 -6.11 -3.41 -10.12
CA ASP A 24 -5.00 -2.75 -9.43
C ASP A 24 -5.03 -1.24 -9.71
N LEU A 25 -4.92 -0.48 -8.64
CA LEU A 25 -4.91 0.99 -8.63
C LEU A 25 -3.55 1.47 -8.11
N ASN A 26 -2.75 2.02 -9.02
CA ASN A 26 -1.49 2.66 -8.68
C ASN A 26 -1.63 4.16 -8.89
N ILE A 27 -1.63 4.92 -7.80
CA ILE A 27 -1.71 6.39 -7.81
C ILE A 27 -0.35 7.03 -8.14
N TYR A 28 0.74 6.29 -7.91
CA TYR A 28 2.11 6.69 -8.19
C TYR A 28 2.80 5.72 -9.17
N ARG A 29 3.88 6.19 -9.80
CA ARG A 29 4.96 5.33 -10.32
C ARG A 29 6.27 5.76 -9.67
N GLY A 30 7.05 4.79 -9.22
CA GLY A 30 8.14 5.03 -8.27
C GLY A 30 7.68 4.88 -6.82
N CYS A 31 8.63 4.64 -5.92
CA CYS A 31 8.36 4.53 -4.49
C CYS A 31 9.53 5.03 -3.65
N GLN A 32 9.32 6.00 -2.77
CA GLN A 32 10.39 6.60 -1.95
C GLN A 32 10.88 5.71 -0.80
N HIS A 33 10.26 4.56 -0.56
CA HIS A 33 10.71 3.62 0.48
C HIS A 33 12.11 3.06 0.22
N GLY A 34 12.58 3.06 -1.04
CA GLY A 34 13.98 2.68 -1.34
C GLY A 34 14.31 1.23 -1.05
N CYS A 35 13.33 0.32 -1.10
CA CYS A 35 13.55 -1.08 -0.74
C CYS A 35 14.56 -1.72 -1.71
N ILE A 36 15.69 -2.21 -1.21
CA ILE A 36 16.77 -2.75 -2.06
C ILE A 36 16.33 -3.97 -2.89
N TYR A 37 15.30 -4.67 -2.43
CA TYR A 37 14.74 -5.88 -3.03
C TYR A 37 13.49 -5.59 -3.89
N CYS A 38 13.17 -4.32 -4.15
CA CYS A 38 11.89 -3.93 -4.78
C CYS A 38 11.74 -4.56 -6.17
N TYR A 39 10.72 -5.40 -6.36
CA TYR A 39 10.43 -5.96 -7.68
C TYR A 39 9.90 -4.88 -8.63
N ALA A 40 9.19 -3.87 -8.13
CA ALA A 40 8.45 -2.90 -8.94
C ALA A 40 9.35 -1.95 -9.76
N ILE A 41 10.68 -2.00 -9.59
CA ILE A 41 11.65 -1.21 -10.36
C ILE A 41 11.43 -1.39 -11.88
N TYR A 42 10.97 -2.57 -12.32
CA TYR A 42 10.67 -2.82 -13.74
C TYR A 42 9.64 -1.82 -14.31
N SER A 43 8.74 -1.25 -13.51
CA SER A 43 7.69 -0.37 -14.00
C SER A 43 8.24 0.94 -14.57
N HIS A 44 9.45 1.34 -14.16
CA HIS A 44 10.14 2.51 -14.71
C HIS A 44 10.81 2.25 -16.05
N LYS A 45 11.01 1.01 -16.47
CA LYS A 45 11.54 0.69 -17.82
C LYS A 45 10.59 1.14 -18.95
N TYR A 46 9.33 1.42 -18.64
CA TYR A 46 8.33 1.95 -19.58
C TYR A 46 8.28 3.48 -19.59
N LEU A 47 9.12 4.12 -18.80
CA LEU A 47 9.41 5.54 -18.81
C LEU A 47 10.84 5.65 -19.31
N ASP A 48 11.20 6.67 -20.08
CA ASP A 48 12.60 6.90 -20.49
C ASP A 48 13.46 7.39 -19.29
N ASN A 49 13.25 6.79 -18.11
CA ASN A 49 13.83 7.12 -16.82
C ASN A 49 13.89 5.86 -15.93
N ASN A 50 15.10 5.43 -15.58
CA ASN A 50 15.33 4.25 -14.75
C ASN A 50 15.42 4.56 -13.23
N ASP A 51 15.27 5.81 -12.82
CA ASP A 51 15.38 6.24 -11.42
C ASP A 51 14.06 6.07 -10.64
N TYR A 52 13.71 4.81 -10.32
CA TYR A 52 12.48 4.44 -9.61
C TYR A 52 12.35 5.02 -8.21
N PHE A 53 13.47 5.27 -7.53
CA PHE A 53 13.48 5.74 -6.15
C PHE A 53 13.64 7.26 -6.04
N GLY A 54 14.33 7.89 -6.99
CA GLY A 54 14.63 9.33 -6.98
C GLY A 54 13.68 10.19 -7.82
N THR A 55 12.90 9.60 -8.74
CA THR A 55 11.86 10.28 -9.51
C THR A 55 10.50 9.62 -9.27
N ILE A 56 9.55 10.33 -8.68
CA ILE A 56 8.19 9.83 -8.44
C ILE A 56 7.22 10.53 -9.39
N TYR A 57 6.48 9.73 -10.15
CA TYR A 57 5.38 10.22 -10.97
C TYR A 57 4.08 10.10 -10.18
N TYR A 58 3.31 11.18 -10.08
CA TYR A 58 1.97 11.15 -9.49
C TYR A 58 0.94 11.35 -10.59
N LYS A 59 -0.15 10.58 -10.52
CA LYS A 59 -1.19 10.64 -11.54
C LYS A 59 -2.18 11.77 -11.24
N GLU A 60 -1.97 12.94 -11.84
CA GLU A 60 -2.72 14.16 -11.49
C GLU A 60 -4.23 14.07 -11.77
N ASN A 61 -4.65 13.29 -12.77
CA ASN A 61 -6.04 13.08 -13.13
C ASN A 61 -6.62 11.76 -12.58
N ILE A 62 -5.96 11.11 -11.62
CA ILE A 62 -6.36 9.77 -11.17
C ILE A 62 -7.77 9.73 -10.56
N LEU A 63 -8.17 10.79 -9.85
CA LEU A 63 -9.47 10.87 -9.19
C LEU A 63 -10.62 10.90 -10.21
N SER A 64 -10.48 11.72 -11.26
CA SER A 64 -11.49 11.82 -12.31
C SER A 64 -11.58 10.54 -13.14
N CYS A 65 -10.44 9.90 -13.44
CA CYS A 65 -10.42 8.57 -14.06
C CYS A 65 -11.13 7.53 -13.19
N LEU A 66 -10.82 7.49 -11.88
CA LEU A 66 -11.40 6.52 -10.97
C LEU A 66 -12.91 6.72 -10.81
N GLU A 67 -13.37 7.96 -10.61
CA GLU A 67 -14.79 8.24 -10.48
C GLU A 67 -15.57 7.85 -11.74
N LYS A 68 -15.02 8.13 -12.93
CA LYS A 68 -15.63 7.70 -14.20
C LYS A 68 -15.76 6.18 -14.30
N GLU A 69 -14.76 5.44 -13.84
CA GLU A 69 -14.77 3.98 -13.89
C GLU A 69 -15.72 3.37 -12.86
N LEU A 70 -15.73 3.88 -11.62
CA LEU A 70 -16.58 3.40 -10.53
C LEU A 70 -18.06 3.79 -10.69
N SER A 71 -18.36 4.92 -11.33
CA SER A 71 -19.73 5.36 -11.61
C SER A 71 -20.40 4.62 -12.76
N SER A 72 -19.64 3.81 -13.51
CA SER A 72 -20.17 3.03 -14.61
C SER A 72 -21.24 2.03 -14.13
N PRO A 73 -22.38 1.90 -14.82
CA PRO A 73 -23.39 0.89 -14.48
C PRO A 73 -22.89 -0.55 -14.66
N LYS A 74 -21.72 -0.73 -15.29
CA LYS A 74 -21.06 -2.04 -15.44
C LYS A 74 -20.13 -2.36 -14.28
N TRP A 75 -19.88 -1.43 -13.36
CA TRP A 75 -19.03 -1.68 -12.20
C TRP A 75 -19.71 -2.70 -11.27
N LYS A 76 -18.99 -3.75 -10.92
CA LYS A 76 -19.51 -4.88 -10.14
C LYS A 76 -19.04 -4.86 -8.69
N HIS A 77 -18.51 -3.74 -8.21
CA HIS A 77 -17.93 -3.62 -6.87
C HIS A 77 -16.88 -4.71 -6.60
N GLU A 78 -16.04 -4.97 -7.62
CA GLU A 78 -14.98 -5.98 -7.52
C GLU A 78 -13.84 -5.48 -6.63
N LEU A 79 -13.12 -6.42 -6.02
CA LEU A 79 -11.99 -6.12 -5.14
C LEU A 79 -10.86 -5.43 -5.90
N VAL A 80 -10.45 -4.27 -5.39
CA VAL A 80 -9.35 -3.46 -5.93
C VAL A 80 -8.14 -3.54 -5.00
N ASN A 81 -7.00 -3.99 -5.53
CA ASN A 81 -5.71 -3.81 -4.87
C ASN A 81 -5.22 -2.38 -5.11
N ILE A 82 -4.70 -1.73 -4.07
CA ILE A 82 -4.12 -0.39 -4.16
C ILE A 82 -2.63 -0.48 -3.86
N GLY A 83 -1.81 0.05 -4.76
CA GLY A 83 -0.34 0.04 -4.60
C GLY A 83 0.33 -1.28 -5.02
N GLY A 84 -0.13 -1.91 -6.10
CA GLY A 84 0.50 -3.13 -6.62
C GLY A 84 1.94 -2.95 -7.13
N VAL A 85 2.36 -1.75 -7.51
CA VAL A 85 3.76 -1.46 -7.95
C VAL A 85 4.33 -0.18 -7.33
N CYS A 86 3.73 0.29 -6.24
CA CYS A 86 4.19 1.43 -5.45
C CYS A 86 3.58 1.38 -4.05
N ASP A 87 4.15 2.08 -3.08
CA ASP A 87 3.44 2.31 -1.82
C ASP A 87 2.60 3.57 -1.92
N SER A 88 1.29 3.44 -1.73
CA SER A 88 0.36 4.57 -1.84
C SER A 88 0.44 5.52 -0.65
N TYR A 89 1.08 5.10 0.46
CA TYR A 89 1.35 5.91 1.65
C TYR A 89 2.84 6.26 1.79
N GLN A 90 3.58 6.30 0.68
CA GLN A 90 4.95 6.81 0.64
C GLN A 90 5.03 8.30 1.06
N PRO A 91 6.20 8.83 1.47
CA PRO A 91 6.36 10.22 1.93
C PRO A 91 5.65 11.31 1.11
N LEU A 92 5.65 11.25 -0.22
CA LEU A 92 4.98 12.22 -1.09
C LEU A 92 3.46 12.31 -0.83
N GLU A 93 2.84 11.21 -0.38
CA GLU A 93 1.41 11.17 -0.03
C GLU A 93 1.07 12.06 1.17
N GLU A 94 2.04 12.39 2.04
CA GLU A 94 1.83 13.34 3.13
C GLU A 94 1.47 14.73 2.60
N GLN A 95 2.07 15.10 1.45
CA GLN A 95 1.90 16.38 0.80
C GLN A 95 0.71 16.40 -0.16
N LEU A 96 0.58 15.36 -0.99
CA LEU A 96 -0.42 15.35 -2.06
C LEU A 96 -1.83 14.93 -1.61
N GLN A 97 -1.93 14.13 -0.54
CA GLN A 97 -3.20 13.69 0.04
C GLN A 97 -4.18 13.11 -1.02
N ILE A 98 -3.67 12.27 -1.92
CA ILE A 98 -4.48 11.61 -2.96
C ILE A 98 -5.31 10.49 -2.33
N MET A 99 -4.75 9.73 -1.38
CA MET A 99 -5.42 8.59 -0.76
C MET A 99 -6.73 8.91 -0.03
N PRO A 100 -6.86 10.01 0.74
CA PRO A 100 -8.14 10.41 1.34
C PRO A 100 -9.25 10.56 0.29
N GLU A 101 -8.95 11.18 -0.86
CA GLU A 101 -9.92 11.36 -1.93
C GLU A 101 -10.25 10.03 -2.63
N ILE A 102 -9.25 9.15 -2.82
CA ILE A 102 -9.48 7.79 -3.30
C ILE A 102 -10.41 7.04 -2.34
N LEU A 103 -10.17 7.09 -1.02
CA LEU A 103 -11.01 6.43 -0.02
C LEU A 103 -12.45 6.96 -0.03
N LYS A 104 -12.65 8.28 -0.16
CA LYS A 104 -13.98 8.88 -0.33
C LYS A 104 -14.72 8.33 -1.55
N LEU A 105 -14.03 8.16 -2.68
CA LEU A 105 -14.61 7.52 -3.87
C LEU A 105 -14.93 6.04 -3.62
N MET A 106 -14.03 5.29 -2.97
CA MET A 106 -14.29 3.90 -2.62
C MET A 106 -15.50 3.75 -1.69
N ILE A 107 -15.71 4.69 -0.76
CA ILE A 107 -16.89 4.77 0.12
C ILE A 107 -18.13 5.04 -0.71
N LYS A 108 -18.13 6.13 -1.50
CA LYS A 108 -19.25 6.56 -2.35
C LYS A 108 -19.78 5.42 -3.22
N TYR A 109 -18.87 4.64 -3.81
CA TYR A 109 -19.20 3.52 -4.70
C TYR A 109 -19.12 2.15 -4.02
N LYS A 110 -19.00 2.07 -2.69
CA LYS A 110 -18.97 0.82 -1.89
C LYS A 110 -17.97 -0.22 -2.42
N THR A 111 -16.83 0.24 -2.94
CA THR A 111 -15.84 -0.61 -3.61
C THR A 111 -14.91 -1.23 -2.58
N PRO A 112 -14.81 -2.57 -2.51
CA PRO A 112 -13.91 -3.23 -1.58
C PRO A 112 -12.44 -3.08 -1.99
N ILE A 113 -11.55 -3.00 -0.99
CA ILE A 113 -10.13 -2.73 -1.23
C ILE A 113 -9.18 -3.66 -0.46
N ILE A 114 -7.99 -3.84 -1.01
CA ILE A 114 -6.80 -4.34 -0.32
C ILE A 114 -5.70 -3.28 -0.41
N ILE A 115 -5.05 -2.97 0.71
CA ILE A 115 -3.88 -2.08 0.77
C ILE A 115 -2.73 -2.84 1.43
N SER A 116 -1.56 -2.81 0.79
CA SER A 116 -0.29 -3.19 1.42
C SER A 116 0.60 -1.96 1.57
N THR A 117 1.14 -1.72 2.77
CA THR A 117 2.03 -0.57 3.00
C THR A 117 3.20 -0.89 3.93
N LYS A 118 4.24 -0.07 3.90
CA LYS A 118 5.33 0.00 4.89
C LYS A 118 5.31 1.28 5.71
N SER A 119 4.27 2.09 5.57
CA SER A 119 4.17 3.42 6.15
C SER A 119 3.11 3.50 7.24
N SER A 120 3.42 4.24 8.31
CA SER A 120 2.46 4.60 9.37
C SER A 120 1.53 5.74 8.96
N LEU A 121 1.80 6.42 7.84
CA LEU A 121 0.97 7.52 7.33
C LEU A 121 -0.48 7.09 7.06
N ILE A 122 -0.72 5.81 6.79
CA ILE A 122 -2.08 5.25 6.64
C ILE A 122 -3.01 5.54 7.81
N LEU A 123 -2.47 5.75 9.02
CA LEU A 123 -3.27 6.09 10.20
C LEU A 123 -3.90 7.48 10.15
N ARG A 124 -3.39 8.38 9.30
CA ARG A 124 -4.03 9.68 9.01
C ARG A 124 -5.46 9.49 8.49
N ASP A 125 -5.71 8.40 7.78
CA ASP A 125 -6.97 8.16 7.06
C ASP A 125 -7.83 7.09 7.77
N ILE A 126 -7.58 6.82 9.06
CA ILE A 126 -8.22 5.72 9.80
C ILE A 126 -9.74 5.88 9.89
N GLU A 127 -10.26 7.10 9.99
CA GLU A 127 -11.71 7.32 10.03
C GLU A 127 -12.38 6.93 8.70
N LEU A 128 -11.75 7.27 7.56
CA LEU A 128 -12.23 6.91 6.23
C LEU A 128 -12.14 5.39 6.01
N ILE A 129 -11.05 4.77 6.44
CA ILE A 129 -10.89 3.31 6.42
C ILE A 129 -11.99 2.65 7.26
N ASN A 130 -12.29 3.20 8.44
CA ASN A 130 -13.36 2.70 9.30
C ASN A 130 -14.72 2.78 8.61
N GLU A 131 -15.06 3.93 8.03
CA GLU A 131 -16.29 4.13 7.28
C GLU A 131 -16.45 3.11 6.15
N LEU A 132 -15.41 2.95 5.32
CA LEU A 132 -15.42 1.98 4.22
C LEU A 132 -15.58 0.55 4.74
N SER A 133 -14.87 0.19 5.81
CA SER A 133 -14.91 -1.16 6.38
C SER A 133 -16.27 -1.53 7.00
N LYS A 134 -17.14 -0.54 7.28
CA LYS A 134 -18.51 -0.79 7.76
C LYS A 134 -19.46 -1.16 6.63
N ILE A 135 -19.15 -0.82 5.39
CA ILE A 135 -20.05 -0.97 4.23
C ILE A 135 -19.57 -1.98 3.19
N THR A 136 -18.28 -2.33 3.19
CA THR A 136 -17.69 -3.30 2.25
C THR A 136 -16.41 -3.93 2.82
N TYR A 137 -15.84 -4.91 2.11
CA TYR A 137 -14.62 -5.59 2.51
C TYR A 137 -13.40 -4.66 2.41
N VAL A 138 -12.61 -4.61 3.49
CA VAL A 138 -11.33 -3.88 3.55
C VAL A 138 -10.29 -4.78 4.19
N ASN A 139 -9.14 -4.95 3.51
CA ASN A 139 -7.98 -5.63 4.05
C ASN A 139 -6.75 -4.71 4.00
N ILE A 140 -6.06 -4.60 5.13
CA ILE A 140 -4.84 -3.80 5.26
C ILE A 140 -3.73 -4.71 5.75
N ALA A 141 -2.60 -4.70 5.07
CA ALA A 141 -1.41 -5.40 5.49
C ALA A 141 -0.23 -4.44 5.61
N CYS A 142 0.50 -4.52 6.71
CA CYS A 142 1.81 -3.88 6.81
C CYS A 142 2.90 -4.89 6.46
N THR A 143 3.80 -4.54 5.55
CA THR A 143 4.98 -5.39 5.30
C THR A 143 5.94 -5.23 6.47
N ILE A 144 6.26 -6.33 7.15
CA ILE A 144 7.22 -6.39 8.26
C ILE A 144 8.04 -7.67 8.10
N ILE A 145 9.28 -7.53 7.62
CA ILE A 145 10.15 -8.67 7.29
C ILE A 145 11.23 -8.92 8.33
N THR A 146 11.45 -7.99 9.26
CA THR A 146 12.42 -8.15 10.35
C THR A 146 11.90 -7.54 11.64
N VAL A 147 12.41 -8.01 12.78
CA VAL A 147 12.27 -7.36 14.10
C VAL A 147 13.42 -6.44 14.45
N ASP A 148 14.48 -6.42 13.63
CA ASP A 148 15.65 -5.56 13.79
C ASP A 148 15.50 -4.29 12.95
N ASP A 149 15.33 -3.15 13.63
CA ASP A 149 15.13 -1.86 12.96
C ASP A 149 16.40 -1.32 12.30
N ASP A 150 17.59 -1.73 12.75
CA ASP A 150 18.85 -1.35 12.12
C ASP A 150 19.02 -2.08 10.79
N LEU A 151 18.67 -3.37 10.71
CA LEU A 151 18.57 -4.07 9.44
C LEU A 151 17.54 -3.38 8.51
N ARG A 152 16.38 -2.97 9.04
CA ARG A 152 15.36 -2.26 8.27
C ARG A 152 15.87 -0.93 7.70
N LYS A 153 16.71 -0.17 8.41
CA LYS A 153 17.36 1.06 7.85
C LYS A 153 18.18 0.76 6.61
N ILE A 154 18.81 -0.41 6.55
CA ILE A 154 19.64 -0.81 5.42
C ILE A 154 18.77 -1.26 4.24
N ILE A 155 17.79 -2.14 4.48
CA ILE A 155 17.04 -2.80 3.41
C ILE A 155 15.79 -2.04 2.94
N GLU A 156 15.23 -1.17 3.78
CA GLU A 156 14.03 -0.35 3.53
C GLU A 156 14.21 1.06 4.13
N PRO A 157 15.19 1.85 3.69
CA PRO A 157 15.62 3.09 4.36
C PRO A 157 14.51 4.13 4.54
N GLY A 158 13.62 4.28 3.55
CA GLY A 158 12.57 5.31 3.56
C GLY A 158 11.26 4.88 4.23
N SER A 159 11.17 3.65 4.72
CA SER A 159 9.96 3.09 5.32
C SER A 159 9.83 3.41 6.82
N SER A 160 8.61 3.30 7.37
CA SER A 160 8.39 3.55 8.81
C SER A 160 9.15 2.53 9.68
N PRO A 161 9.55 2.92 10.91
CA PRO A 161 10.11 1.99 11.89
C PRO A 161 9.21 0.79 12.13
N ILE A 162 9.80 -0.37 12.44
CA ILE A 162 9.06 -1.63 12.61
C ILE A 162 7.95 -1.49 13.67
N ILE A 163 8.25 -0.84 14.79
CA ILE A 163 7.28 -0.66 15.87
C ILE A 163 6.07 0.17 15.44
N GLU A 164 6.26 1.18 14.58
CA GLU A 164 5.18 1.99 14.04
C GLU A 164 4.29 1.17 13.10
N ARG A 165 4.86 0.26 12.31
CA ARG A 165 4.06 -0.66 11.47
C ARG A 165 3.22 -1.62 12.29
N PHE A 166 3.72 -2.12 13.42
CA PHE A 166 2.88 -2.89 14.34
C PHE A 166 1.78 -2.05 14.97
N LYS A 167 2.07 -0.80 15.35
CA LYS A 167 1.04 0.15 15.83
C LYS A 167 -0.05 0.38 14.79
N VAL A 168 0.28 0.44 13.49
CA VAL A 168 -0.74 0.51 12.43
C VAL A 168 -1.71 -0.66 12.55
N ILE A 169 -1.20 -1.89 12.64
CA ILE A 169 -2.04 -3.09 12.74
C ILE A 169 -2.92 -3.05 14.00
N ASP A 170 -2.37 -2.61 15.12
CA ASP A 170 -3.11 -2.48 16.38
C ASP A 170 -4.26 -1.46 16.26
N GLN A 171 -3.98 -0.27 15.73
CA GLN A 171 -4.99 0.79 15.60
C GLN A 171 -6.07 0.42 14.59
N ILE A 172 -5.70 -0.13 13.42
CA ILE A 172 -6.69 -0.59 12.44
C ILE A 172 -7.61 -1.65 13.06
N LYS A 173 -7.08 -2.59 13.85
CA LYS A 173 -7.90 -3.62 14.51
C LYS A 173 -8.83 -3.06 15.56
N LYS A 174 -8.37 -2.06 16.31
CA LYS A 174 -9.08 -1.43 17.42
C LYS A 174 -10.19 -0.50 16.94
N GLU A 175 -9.92 0.30 15.92
CA GLU A 175 -10.79 1.41 15.52
C GLU A 175 -11.68 1.10 14.32
N THR A 176 -11.38 0.03 13.58
CA THR A 176 -12.06 -0.30 12.32
C THR A 176 -12.59 -1.73 12.27
N LYS A 177 -13.52 -1.98 11.33
CA LYS A 177 -13.98 -3.34 10.99
C LYS A 177 -13.10 -4.02 9.94
N ALA A 178 -12.05 -3.35 9.45
CA ALA A 178 -11.15 -3.92 8.44
C ALA A 178 -10.43 -5.16 8.97
N HIS A 179 -10.02 -6.03 8.05
CA HIS A 179 -9.05 -7.07 8.34
C HIS A 179 -7.65 -6.45 8.34
N ALA A 180 -6.84 -6.76 9.35
CA ALA A 180 -5.46 -6.27 9.42
C ALA A 180 -4.48 -7.41 9.68
N GLY A 181 -3.34 -7.39 8.99
CA GLY A 181 -2.31 -8.42 9.10
C GLY A 181 -0.91 -7.91 8.76
N ILE A 182 0.06 -8.80 8.81
CA ILE A 182 1.43 -8.50 8.38
C ILE A 182 1.81 -9.33 7.17
N HIS A 183 2.60 -8.74 6.29
CA HIS A 183 3.28 -9.45 5.22
C HIS A 183 4.74 -9.69 5.62
N ILE A 184 5.13 -10.96 5.72
CA ILE A 184 6.53 -11.37 5.90
C ILE A 184 7.09 -11.73 4.51
N MET A 185 7.10 -10.76 3.61
CA MET A 185 7.64 -10.92 2.25
C MET A 185 8.48 -9.71 1.82
N PRO A 186 9.67 -9.93 1.25
CA PRO A 186 10.31 -11.22 1.04
C PRO A 186 10.93 -11.81 2.32
N ILE A 187 11.08 -13.13 2.34
CA ILE A 187 12.07 -13.79 3.20
C ILE A 187 13.39 -13.75 2.43
N ILE A 188 14.37 -13.02 2.95
CA ILE A 188 15.67 -12.77 2.33
C ILE A 188 16.68 -13.70 3.01
N PRO A 189 17.31 -14.63 2.26
CA PRO A 189 18.30 -15.54 2.81
C PRO A 189 19.40 -14.81 3.58
N TYR A 190 19.80 -15.37 4.72
CA TYR A 190 20.82 -14.83 5.64
C TYR A 190 20.50 -13.49 6.32
N LEU A 191 19.40 -12.81 5.95
CA LEU A 191 19.01 -11.52 6.52
C LEU A 191 17.73 -11.61 7.34
N THR A 192 16.68 -12.25 6.81
CA THR A 192 15.36 -12.32 7.47
C THR A 192 14.82 -13.74 7.66
N ASP A 193 15.56 -14.75 7.20
CA ASP A 193 15.20 -16.17 7.29
C ASP A 193 15.55 -16.83 8.63
N GLN A 194 16.31 -16.15 9.49
CA GLN A 194 16.77 -16.72 10.74
C GLN A 194 15.61 -17.01 11.70
N PRO A 195 15.60 -18.16 12.41
CA PRO A 195 14.51 -18.53 13.31
C PRO A 195 14.21 -17.47 14.38
N GLY A 196 15.23 -16.78 14.88
CA GLY A 196 15.07 -15.69 15.85
C GLY A 196 14.21 -14.55 15.31
N ASN A 197 14.43 -14.17 14.06
CA ASN A 197 13.66 -13.13 13.38
C ASN A 197 12.21 -13.55 13.16
N LEU A 198 11.98 -14.71 12.55
CA LEU A 198 10.63 -15.22 12.27
C LEU A 198 9.81 -15.42 13.54
N ASN A 199 10.40 -16.02 14.57
CA ASN A 199 9.76 -16.19 15.88
C ASN A 199 9.47 -14.84 16.55
N GLY A 200 10.36 -13.85 16.38
CA GLY A 200 10.14 -12.48 16.82
C GLY A 200 8.90 -11.86 16.17
N LEU A 201 8.79 -11.95 14.85
CA LEU A 201 7.63 -11.45 14.09
C LEU A 201 6.34 -12.11 14.57
N TYR A 202 6.33 -13.43 14.76
CA TYR A 202 5.16 -14.15 15.27
C TYR A 202 4.78 -13.71 16.68
N LYS A 203 5.76 -13.53 17.58
CA LYS A 203 5.54 -13.04 18.94
C LYS A 203 4.94 -11.63 18.94
N MET A 204 5.44 -10.74 18.10
CA MET A 204 4.92 -9.37 17.99
C MET A 204 3.52 -9.36 17.39
N ALA A 205 3.28 -10.07 16.29
CA ALA A 205 1.96 -10.18 15.66
C ALA A 205 0.90 -10.80 16.59
N LYS A 206 1.31 -11.71 17.49
CA LYS A 206 0.42 -12.31 18.51
C LYS A 206 -0.05 -11.28 19.55
N LYS A 207 0.73 -10.23 19.84
CA LYS A 207 0.32 -9.16 20.78
C LYS A 207 -0.83 -8.32 20.19
N SER A 208 -0.84 -8.16 18.88
CA SER A 208 -1.87 -7.45 18.11
C SER A 208 -3.18 -8.22 17.95
N LYS A 209 -3.56 -9.11 18.88
CA LYS A 209 -4.82 -9.87 18.79
C LYS A 209 -6.01 -8.99 19.16
N ARG A 210 -7.10 -9.14 18.41
CA ARG A 210 -8.42 -8.62 18.80
C ARG A 210 -8.92 -9.39 20.02
#